data_AF-A0A453R4C4-F1
#
_entry.id   AF-A0A453R4C4-F1
#
_cell.length_a   1.000
_cell.length_b   1.000
_cell.length_c   1.000
_cell.angle_alpha   90.00
_cell.angle_beta   90.00
_cell.angle_gamma   90.00
#
_symmetry.space_group_name_H-M   'P 1'
#
loop_
_entity.id
_entity.type
_entity.pdbx_description
1 polymer ?
#
loop_
_entity_poly.entity_id
_entity_poly.type
_entity_poly.pdbx_seq_one_letter_code
_entity_poly.pdbx_strand_id
1 'polypeptide(L)'
;MARKRRRAEQRTPAPSPPPLLRTKSSQRQPVVVFAHGAGAPSSSDWMTRWKEMAKDALDAIEVVTFDYPYMSGGKRRPPPKADKLVDHHLSVVKNAVAEHPGHPLVLMGKSMGSR
;
A
#
# COMPACT_ATOMS: atom_id res chain seq x y z
N MET A 1 -10.50 7.75 65.86
CA MET A 1 -9.84 8.12 64.59
C MET A 1 -9.73 6.87 63.71
N ALA A 2 -10.45 6.79 62.59
CA ALA A 2 -10.42 5.64 61.67
C ALA A 2 -9.67 6.00 60.39
N ARG A 3 -8.59 5.26 60.08
CA ARG A 3 -7.72 5.47 58.92
C ARG A 3 -8.37 4.92 57.65
N LYS A 4 -8.74 5.80 56.72
CA LYS A 4 -9.32 5.48 55.41
C LYS A 4 -8.23 4.85 54.51
N ARG A 5 -8.32 3.55 54.22
CA ARG A 5 -7.41 2.85 53.29
C ARG A 5 -7.76 3.27 51.85
N ARG A 6 -6.82 3.92 51.15
CA ARG A 6 -6.92 4.17 49.69
C ARG A 6 -6.65 2.86 48.95
N ARG A 7 -7.60 2.43 48.11
CA ARG A 7 -7.45 1.32 47.17
C ARG A 7 -6.63 1.83 45.97
N ALA A 8 -5.45 1.28 45.75
CA ALA A 8 -4.66 1.57 44.56
C ALA A 8 -5.30 0.86 43.35
N GLU A 9 -5.67 1.61 42.32
CA GLU A 9 -6.05 1.05 41.02
C GLU A 9 -4.80 0.49 40.33
N GLN A 10 -4.76 -0.83 40.18
CA GLN A 10 -3.79 -1.51 39.33
C GLN A 10 -4.21 -1.29 37.88
N ARG A 11 -3.53 -0.40 37.16
CA ARG A 11 -3.64 -0.27 35.70
C ARG A 11 -2.88 -1.43 35.06
N THR A 12 -3.61 -2.38 34.49
CA THR A 12 -3.02 -3.45 33.67
C THR A 12 -2.46 -2.82 32.39
N PRO A 13 -1.20 -3.08 32.01
CA PRO A 13 -0.68 -2.59 30.73
C PRO A 13 -1.40 -3.30 29.58
N ALA A 14 -1.76 -2.53 28.54
CA ALA A 14 -2.34 -3.07 27.32
C ALA A 14 -1.39 -4.11 26.68
N PRO A 15 -1.91 -5.18 26.05
CA PRO A 15 -1.08 -6.17 25.39
C PRO A 15 -0.26 -5.51 24.28
N SER A 16 1.01 -5.91 24.17
CA SER A 16 1.91 -5.45 23.10
C SER A 16 1.30 -5.78 21.73
N PRO A 17 1.45 -4.92 20.72
CA PRO A 17 0.99 -5.23 19.37
C PRO A 17 1.64 -6.53 18.88
N PRO A 18 0.92 -7.35 18.09
CA PRO A 18 1.47 -8.59 17.58
C PRO A 18 2.76 -8.29 16.78
N PRO A 19 3.75 -9.19 16.83
CA PRO A 19 4.98 -9.00 16.08
C PRO A 19 4.62 -8.82 14.60
N LEU A 20 5.17 -7.77 13.98
CA LEU A 20 5.08 -7.58 12.55
C LEU A 20 5.53 -8.87 11.87
N LEU A 21 4.77 -9.34 10.88
CA LEU A 21 5.09 -10.49 10.05
C LEU A 21 6.36 -10.20 9.25
N ARG A 22 7.52 -10.26 9.92
CA ARG A 22 8.83 -10.14 9.27
C ARG A 22 9.26 -11.54 8.89
N THR A 23 8.69 -12.05 7.80
CA THR A 23 9.33 -13.14 7.05
C THR A 23 10.73 -12.67 6.70
N LYS A 24 11.75 -13.50 6.99
CA LYS A 24 13.19 -13.17 6.84
C LYS A 24 13.40 -12.31 5.60
N SER A 25 13.70 -11.03 5.82
CA SER A 25 13.96 -10.07 4.77
C SER A 25 15.10 -10.59 3.93
N SER A 26 14.91 -10.73 2.62
CA SER A 26 15.99 -10.42 1.71
C SER A 26 16.57 -9.08 2.18
N GLN A 27 17.90 -8.94 2.23
CA GLN A 27 18.61 -7.71 2.60
C GLN A 27 18.38 -6.56 1.60
N ARG A 28 17.26 -6.57 0.87
CA ARG A 28 16.93 -5.71 -0.25
C ARG A 28 15.61 -5.02 0.04
N GLN A 29 15.62 -3.71 -0.15
CA GLN A 29 14.45 -2.83 -0.03
C GLN A 29 13.35 -3.27 -1.00
N PRO A 30 12.06 -3.18 -0.64
CA PRO A 30 10.97 -3.60 -1.51
C PRO A 30 10.75 -2.62 -2.66
N VAL A 31 10.17 -3.12 -3.75
CA VAL A 31 9.49 -2.33 -4.79
C VAL A 31 8.00 -2.43 -4.56
N VAL A 32 7.32 -1.29 -4.60
CA VAL A 32 5.87 -1.22 -4.45
C VAL A 32 5.25 -0.90 -5.80
N VAL A 33 4.26 -1.69 -6.24
CA VAL A 33 3.38 -1.32 -7.35
C VAL A 33 2.07 -0.85 -6.76
N PHE A 34 1.70 0.41 -7.03
CA PHE A 34 0.56 1.08 -6.42
C PHE A 34 -0.48 1.51 -7.46
N ALA A 35 -1.60 0.78 -7.50
CA ALA A 35 -2.69 1.00 -8.44
C ALA A 35 -3.73 2.01 -7.93
N HIS A 36 -4.08 2.99 -8.78
CA HIS A 36 -5.12 3.96 -8.48
C HIS A 36 -6.54 3.34 -8.50
N GLY A 37 -7.50 4.08 -7.94
CA GLY A 37 -8.92 3.69 -7.97
C GLY A 37 -9.68 4.27 -9.18
N ALA A 38 -10.96 3.94 -9.31
CA ALA A 38 -11.77 4.30 -10.47
C ALA A 38 -11.84 5.81 -10.80
N GLY A 39 -11.79 6.67 -9.77
CA GLY A 39 -12.24 8.07 -9.87
C GLY A 39 -11.16 9.12 -10.17
N ALA A 40 -9.88 8.78 -10.07
CA ALA A 40 -8.76 9.71 -10.24
C ALA A 40 -7.48 8.98 -10.67
N PRO A 41 -6.62 9.61 -11.49
CA PRO A 41 -5.37 9.01 -11.97
C PRO A 41 -4.33 8.88 -10.86
N SER A 42 -3.25 8.17 -11.18
CA SER A 42 -2.03 8.04 -10.39
C SER A 42 -1.38 9.38 -10.04
N SER A 43 -1.62 10.43 -10.84
CA SER A 43 -1.14 11.79 -10.60
C SER A 43 -2.00 12.61 -9.63
N SER A 44 -3.10 12.06 -9.11
CA SER A 44 -3.93 12.77 -8.12
C SER A 44 -3.20 13.02 -6.81
N ASP A 45 -3.48 14.14 -6.14
CA ASP A 45 -2.83 14.53 -4.87
C ASP A 45 -2.87 13.42 -3.81
N TRP A 46 -3.99 12.68 -3.74
CA TRP A 46 -4.12 11.55 -2.83
C TRP A 46 -3.11 10.44 -3.18
N MET A 47 -2.99 10.08 -4.45
CA MET A 47 -2.04 9.04 -4.90
C MET A 47 -0.59 9.47 -4.67
N THR A 48 -0.24 10.72 -5.01
CA THR A 48 1.10 11.27 -4.80
C THR A 48 1.49 11.26 -3.32
N ARG A 49 0.60 11.74 -2.45
CA ARG A 49 0.84 11.72 -1.00
C ARG A 49 1.01 10.31 -0.45
N TRP A 50 0.17 9.37 -0.88
CA TRP A 50 0.27 7.98 -0.42
C TRP A 50 1.50 7.27 -0.99
N LYS A 51 1.94 7.62 -2.20
CA LYS A 51 3.19 7.14 -2.80
C LYS A 51 4.39 7.51 -1.93
N GLU A 52 4.48 8.78 -1.52
CA GLU A 52 5.55 9.26 -0.62
C GLU A 52 5.50 8.55 0.73
N MET A 53 4.32 8.49 1.35
CA MET A 53 4.14 7.80 2.64
C MET A 53 4.49 6.31 2.57
N ALA A 54 4.10 5.62 1.50
CA ALA A 54 4.42 4.20 1.32
C ALA A 54 5.92 3.98 1.11
N LYS A 55 6.58 4.90 0.38
CA LYS A 55 8.04 4.86 0.18
C LYS A 55 8.77 4.94 1.52
N ASP A 56 8.40 5.92 2.34
CA ASP A 56 9.04 6.14 3.64
C ASP A 56 8.72 5.02 4.63
N ALA A 57 7.46 4.57 4.70
CA ALA A 57 7.02 3.58 5.68
C ALA A 57 7.59 2.17 5.43
N LEU A 58 7.83 1.82 4.16
CA LEU A 58 8.35 0.52 3.77
C LEU A 58 9.86 0.52 3.49
N ASP A 59 10.50 1.69 3.57
CA ASP A 59 11.86 1.92 3.09
C ASP A 59 12.03 1.36 1.66
N ALA A 60 11.06 1.69 0.79
CA ALA A 60 10.98 1.13 -0.56
C ALA A 60 11.98 1.82 -1.49
N ILE A 61 12.65 1.02 -2.34
CA ILE A 61 13.54 1.57 -3.38
C ILE A 61 12.74 2.41 -4.38
N GLU A 62 11.55 1.90 -4.74
CA GLU A 62 10.65 2.57 -5.66
C GLU A 62 9.19 2.24 -5.33
N VAL A 63 8.33 3.24 -5.57
CA VAL A 63 6.88 3.07 -5.61
C VAL A 63 6.40 3.42 -7.02
N VAL A 64 6.13 2.39 -7.81
CA VAL A 64 5.65 2.48 -9.19
C VAL A 64 4.15 2.75 -9.17
N THR A 65 3.75 3.85 -9.78
CA THR A 65 2.34 4.20 -9.99
C THR A 65 2.06 4.29 -11.49
N PHE A 66 0.88 3.88 -11.93
CA PHE A 66 0.53 3.82 -13.36
C PHE A 66 -0.95 4.14 -13.54
N ASP A 67 -1.31 4.58 -14.74
CA ASP A 67 -2.71 4.82 -15.13
C ASP A 67 -3.27 3.67 -15.96
N TYR A 68 -4.47 3.20 -15.61
CA TYR A 68 -5.15 2.19 -16.41
C TYR A 68 -5.56 2.74 -17.79
N PRO A 69 -5.53 1.93 -18.86
CA PRO A 69 -5.78 2.39 -20.23
C PRO A 69 -7.11 3.13 -20.43
N TYR A 70 -8.14 2.79 -19.65
CA TYR A 70 -9.45 3.43 -19.76
C TYR A 70 -9.47 4.89 -19.29
N MET A 71 -8.45 5.35 -18.57
CA MET A 71 -8.33 6.76 -18.17
C MET A 71 -7.88 7.67 -19.32
N SER A 72 -7.38 7.10 -20.42
CA SER A 72 -7.07 7.87 -21.62
C SER A 72 -8.34 8.48 -22.24
N GLY A 73 -8.26 9.76 -22.64
CA GLY A 73 -9.32 10.44 -23.39
C GLY A 73 -10.21 11.42 -22.61
N GLY A 74 -9.84 11.82 -21.39
CA GLY A 74 -10.38 13.00 -20.69
C GLY A 74 -11.85 12.93 -20.25
N LYS A 75 -12.63 11.96 -20.72
CA LYS A 75 -14.02 11.72 -20.30
C LYS A 75 -14.02 10.67 -19.18
N ARG A 76 -14.60 11.03 -18.04
CA ARG A 76 -14.90 10.10 -16.95
C ARG A 76 -15.81 8.98 -17.46
N ARG A 77 -15.21 7.85 -17.79
CA ARG A 77 -15.91 6.61 -18.10
C ARG A 77 -15.87 5.72 -16.85
N PRO A 78 -16.97 5.01 -16.54
CA PRO A 78 -16.89 3.98 -15.54
C PRO A 78 -15.79 2.98 -15.93
N PRO A 79 -15.02 2.48 -14.96
CA PRO A 79 -13.99 1.51 -15.25
C PRO A 79 -14.62 0.26 -15.91
N PRO A 80 -13.91 -0.39 -16.84
CA PRO A 80 -14.32 -1.69 -17.33
C PRO A 80 -14.30 -2.71 -16.17
N LYS A 81 -14.85 -3.90 -16.40
CA LYS A 81 -14.75 -5.01 -15.43
C LYS A 81 -13.28 -5.23 -15.03
N ALA A 82 -13.05 -5.51 -13.75
CA ALA A 82 -11.72 -5.68 -13.18
C ALA A 82 -10.87 -6.69 -13.98
N ASP A 83 -11.49 -7.76 -14.48
CA ASP A 83 -10.84 -8.79 -15.32
C ASP A 83 -10.10 -8.19 -16.52
N LYS A 84 -10.59 -7.11 -17.12
CA LYS A 84 -9.95 -6.42 -18.26
C LYS A 84 -8.77 -5.54 -17.85
N LEU A 85 -8.62 -5.25 -16.56
CA LEU A 85 -7.52 -4.45 -16.00
C LEU A 85 -6.37 -5.34 -15.54
N VAL A 86 -6.64 -6.63 -15.25
CA VAL A 86 -5.65 -7.59 -14.75
C VAL A 86 -4.46 -7.71 -15.68
N ASP A 87 -4.67 -7.84 -16.99
CA ASP A 87 -3.58 -7.98 -17.95
C ASP A 87 -2.63 -6.78 -17.94
N HIS A 88 -3.18 -5.57 -17.88
CA HIS A 88 -2.38 -4.35 -17.80
C HIS A 88 -1.64 -4.26 -16.47
N HIS A 89 -2.32 -4.56 -15.36
CA HIS A 89 -1.71 -4.59 -14.03
C HIS A 89 -0.54 -5.58 -13.97
N LEU A 90 -0.75 -6.80 -14.48
CA LEU A 90 0.28 -7.82 -14.57
C LEU A 90 1.46 -7.38 -15.43
N SER A 91 1.23 -6.66 -16.52
CA SER A 91 2.31 -6.10 -17.34
C SER A 91 3.17 -5.13 -16.54
N VAL A 92 2.56 -4.22 -15.77
CA VAL A 92 3.29 -3.26 -14.92
C VAL A 92 4.08 -4.00 -13.83
N VAL A 93 3.47 -4.99 -13.20
CA VAL A 93 4.13 -5.83 -12.20
C VAL A 93 5.34 -6.56 -12.78
N LYS A 94 5.21 -7.17 -13.96
CA LYS A 94 6.32 -7.85 -14.64
C LYS A 94 7.47 -6.90 -14.95
N ASN A 95 7.16 -5.68 -15.42
CA ASN A 95 8.17 -4.67 -15.70
C ASN A 95 8.90 -4.25 -14.42
N ALA A 96 8.16 -3.98 -13.34
CA ALA A 96 8.75 -3.61 -12.04
C ALA A 96 9.67 -4.71 -11.48
N VAL A 97 9.28 -5.98 -11.62
CA VAL A 97 10.12 -7.13 -11.21
C VAL A 97 11.38 -7.26 -12.08
N ALA A 98 11.27 -6.99 -13.39
CA ALA A 98 12.38 -7.05 -14.32
C ALA A 98 13.39 -5.92 -14.09
N GLU A 99 12.92 -4.72 -13.76
CA GLU A 99 13.76 -3.54 -13.45
C GLU A 99 14.46 -3.68 -12.09
N HIS A 100 13.87 -4.42 -11.15
CA HIS A 100 14.38 -4.58 -9.78
C HIS A 100 14.56 -6.07 -9.38
N PRO A 101 15.47 -6.80 -10.04
CA PRO A 101 15.60 -8.25 -9.85
C PRO A 101 15.99 -8.64 -8.42
N GLY A 102 15.18 -9.50 -7.81
CA GLY A 102 15.40 -10.04 -6.47
C GLY A 102 15.09 -9.09 -5.33
N HIS A 103 14.51 -7.91 -5.60
CA HIS A 103 13.86 -7.10 -4.58
C HIS A 103 12.47 -7.69 -4.25
N PRO A 104 12.01 -7.66 -2.98
CA PRO A 104 10.64 -8.01 -2.65
C PRO A 104 9.65 -7.14 -3.40
N LEU A 105 8.56 -7.74 -3.87
CA LEU A 105 7.46 -7.02 -4.49
C LEU A 105 6.31 -6.84 -3.50
N VAL A 106 5.84 -5.61 -3.35
CA VAL A 106 4.63 -5.27 -2.60
C VAL A 106 3.58 -4.75 -3.58
N LEU A 107 2.39 -5.33 -3.55
CA LEU A 107 1.25 -4.82 -4.30
C LEU A 107 0.36 -3.98 -3.40
N MET A 108 0.05 -2.78 -3.85
CA MET A 108 -0.81 -1.82 -3.16
C MET A 108 -1.89 -1.32 -4.12
N GLY A 109 -3.07 -1.02 -3.60
CA GLY A 109 -4.15 -0.51 -4.44
C GLY A 109 -5.18 0.28 -3.67
N LYS A 110 -5.79 1.27 -4.34
CA LYS A 110 -6.91 2.04 -3.80
C LYS A 110 -8.24 1.51 -4.34
N SER A 111 -9.08 0.95 -3.49
CA SER A 111 -10.46 0.54 -3.81
C SER A 111 -10.54 -0.39 -5.04
N MET A 112 -10.94 0.09 -6.22
CA MET A 112 -10.89 -0.71 -7.45
C MET A 112 -9.49 -1.24 -7.73
N GLY A 113 -8.43 -0.46 -7.48
CA GLY A 113 -7.05 -0.87 -7.75
C GLY A 113 -6.53 -1.97 -6.82
N SER A 114 -7.24 -2.30 -5.74
CA SER A 114 -6.87 -3.42 -4.84
C SER A 114 -7.63 -4.71 -5.12
N ARG A 115 -8.61 -4.69 -6.03
CA ARG A 115 -9.38 -5.87 -6.44
C ARG A 115 -8.66 -6.58 -7.58
#